data_AF-A0A1V2I172-F1
#
_entry.id   AF-A0A1V2I172-F1
#
_cell.length_a   1.000
_cell.length_b   1.000
_cell.length_c   1.000
_cell.angle_alpha   90.00
_cell.angle_beta   90.00
_cell.angle_gamma   90.00
#
_symmetry.space_group_name_H-M   'P 1'
#
loop_
_entity.id
_entity.type
_entity.pdbx_description
1 polymer ?
#
loop_
_entity_poly.entity_id
_entity_poly.type
_entity_poly.pdbx_seq_one_letter_code
_entity_poly.pdbx_strand_id
1 'polypeptide(L)'
;MSVPRIETLESLPLVDHHCHGLVRRELNRTDFERAMTEADHPGPRGASFFDSQLGFALRRYCAPVLDLPAHAPPDDYLARRAELGADEVATRMLRSAGIADFCVDTGFAPERLTSAADLAAAAGGRGHDVVRLEPLAEQVALDIVTGQIGVAHFPDQVRARLAARAAAGGAGASAGAGAGPASGDSAPVVGVKSVAAYRVGLELPAERPTDRVVIAAVRSWVGRLRAGAPIRLADPVLHSFLIWVGADLGLPVQIHTGYGDTDLHLRRANPLLLTDMLRALMPTGAPVLLLHCYPFHREAGYLAQVFPHVYLDVGLATHNVGRASATVLAEALELAPFGKLLFSTDAFALAELYLLGARLFRRALAAFLAAGIADGDWTAEDADRVAVMVGAGNARRVYGLAEPAEEPAATKRAAAKRPAGTTSRRAPAKRAPATKAGPAKPAPAKRPAGRSSTSEPAKREPAKKEPAAKPATARRPAKPSSNDG
;
A
#
# COMPACT_ATOMS: atom_id res chain seq x y z
N MET A 1 26.88 -14.33 -18.49
CA MET A 1 25.95 -14.90 -17.50
C MET A 1 24.67 -14.10 -17.59
N SER A 2 23.54 -14.71 -17.95
CA SER A 2 22.30 -13.97 -18.13
C SER A 2 21.79 -13.50 -16.77
N VAL A 3 21.56 -12.20 -16.65
CA VAL A 3 20.71 -11.57 -15.63
C VAL A 3 19.46 -12.45 -15.46
N PRO A 4 18.92 -12.65 -14.23
CA PRO A 4 17.65 -13.34 -14.05
C PRO A 4 16.64 -12.78 -15.05
N ARG A 5 15.78 -13.63 -15.60
CA ARG A 5 14.78 -13.16 -16.56
C ARG A 5 13.86 -12.20 -15.82
N ILE A 6 14.08 -10.90 -16.01
CA ILE A 6 13.17 -9.80 -15.62
C ILE A 6 11.72 -10.12 -16.04
N GLU A 7 11.55 -10.96 -17.07
CA GLU A 7 10.28 -11.55 -17.51
C GLU A 7 9.48 -12.25 -16.37
N THR A 8 10.14 -12.88 -15.39
CA THR A 8 9.46 -13.54 -14.25
C THR A 8 8.73 -12.52 -13.37
N LEU A 9 9.37 -11.39 -13.05
CA LEU A 9 8.78 -10.34 -12.20
C LEU A 9 7.68 -9.55 -12.94
N GLU A 10 7.86 -9.31 -14.24
CA GLU A 10 6.86 -8.60 -15.05
C GLU A 10 5.57 -9.39 -15.24
N SER A 11 5.68 -10.73 -15.32
CA SER A 11 4.53 -11.62 -15.48
C SER A 11 4.01 -12.21 -14.16
N LEU A 12 4.72 -12.01 -13.04
CA LEU A 12 4.30 -12.52 -11.73
C LEU A 12 2.93 -11.94 -11.34
N PRO A 13 1.90 -12.79 -11.16
CA PRO A 13 0.62 -12.35 -10.63
C PRO A 13 0.79 -11.95 -9.16
N LEU A 14 0.54 -10.68 -8.85
CA LEU A 14 0.69 -10.15 -7.49
C LEU A 14 -0.54 -10.43 -6.64
N VAL A 15 -0.36 -10.51 -5.32
CA VAL A 15 -1.46 -10.45 -4.35
C VAL A 15 -1.37 -9.11 -3.65
N ASP A 16 -2.31 -8.22 -3.93
CA ASP A 16 -2.42 -6.94 -3.26
C ASP A 16 -3.11 -7.14 -1.91
N HIS A 17 -2.31 -7.28 -0.85
CA HIS A 17 -2.87 -7.64 0.45
C HIS A 17 -3.52 -6.45 1.18
N HIS A 18 -3.41 -5.24 0.65
CA HIS A 18 -4.11 -4.09 1.21
C HIS A 18 -4.37 -3.02 0.14
N CYS A 19 -5.64 -2.81 -0.16
CA CYS A 19 -6.09 -1.77 -1.06
C CYS A 19 -7.53 -1.32 -0.74
N HIS A 20 -8.01 -0.32 -1.49
CA HIS A 20 -9.34 0.27 -1.32
C HIS A 20 -10.11 0.35 -2.64
N GLY A 21 -11.41 0.57 -2.56
CA GLY A 21 -12.25 0.71 -3.76
C GLY A 21 -11.93 1.97 -4.60
N LEU A 22 -12.38 1.91 -5.85
CA LEU A 22 -12.31 2.98 -6.84
C LEU A 22 -13.55 3.86 -6.81
N VAL A 23 -13.37 5.11 -7.20
CA VAL A 23 -14.48 6.01 -7.53
C VAL A 23 -14.94 5.71 -8.96
N ARG A 24 -16.24 5.48 -9.15
CA ARG A 24 -16.83 5.11 -10.46
C ARG A 24 -17.38 6.27 -11.28
N ARG A 25 -17.49 7.47 -10.70
CA ARG A 25 -17.90 8.67 -11.44
C ARG A 25 -16.70 9.26 -12.18
N GLU A 26 -16.99 10.04 -13.23
CA GLU A 26 -15.97 10.88 -13.84
C GLU A 26 -15.45 11.93 -12.86
N LEU A 27 -14.14 12.17 -12.91
CA LEU A 27 -13.46 13.14 -12.09
C LEU A 27 -13.05 14.32 -12.96
N ASN A 28 -13.44 15.53 -12.56
CA ASN A 28 -12.82 16.73 -13.10
C ASN A 28 -11.36 16.85 -12.60
N ARG A 29 -10.59 17.80 -13.14
CA ARG A 29 -9.19 17.99 -12.75
C ARG A 29 -8.99 18.17 -11.24
N THR A 30 -9.84 18.95 -10.58
CA THR A 30 -9.73 19.20 -9.14
C THR A 30 -9.93 17.92 -8.33
N ASP A 31 -10.95 17.12 -8.65
CA ASP A 31 -11.23 15.87 -7.94
C ASP A 31 -10.17 14.81 -8.23
N PHE A 32 -9.66 14.76 -9.47
CA PHE A 32 -8.57 13.86 -9.85
C PHE A 32 -7.29 14.19 -9.08
N GLU A 33 -6.89 15.46 -9.07
CA GLU A 33 -5.71 15.93 -8.34
C GLU A 33 -5.86 15.76 -6.82
N ARG A 34 -7.06 15.89 -6.26
CA ARG A 34 -7.33 15.54 -4.85
C ARG A 34 -7.08 14.06 -4.56
N ALA A 35 -7.47 13.17 -5.47
CA ALA A 35 -7.25 11.74 -5.31
C ALA A 35 -5.78 11.31 -5.59
N MET A 36 -4.89 12.24 -5.94
CA MET A 36 -3.45 12.00 -6.07
C MET A 36 -2.67 12.31 -4.77
N THR A 37 -3.34 12.67 -3.68
CA THR A 37 -2.68 13.07 -2.43
C THR A 37 -3.52 12.65 -1.23
N GLU A 38 -2.85 12.43 -0.09
CA GLU A 38 -3.51 12.26 1.20
C GLU A 38 -4.01 13.60 1.78
N ALA A 39 -3.65 14.74 1.17
CA ALA A 39 -4.09 16.03 1.67
C ALA A 39 -5.61 16.22 1.50
N ASP A 40 -6.27 16.65 2.57
CA ASP A 40 -7.70 17.01 2.62
C ASP A 40 -8.00 18.39 2.00
N HIS A 41 -6.96 19.11 1.56
CA HIS A 41 -7.03 20.44 0.99
C HIS A 41 -6.47 20.46 -0.44
N PRO A 42 -6.98 21.34 -1.32
CA PRO A 42 -6.41 21.49 -2.65
C PRO A 42 -4.94 21.94 -2.59
N GLY A 43 -4.20 21.64 -3.65
CA GLY A 43 -2.83 22.13 -3.81
C GLY A 43 -2.75 23.66 -3.77
N PRO A 44 -1.55 24.23 -3.51
CA PRO A 44 -1.33 25.67 -3.55
C PRO A 44 -1.80 26.28 -4.87
N ARG A 45 -2.28 27.53 -4.84
CA ARG A 45 -2.71 28.23 -6.06
C ARG A 45 -1.59 28.25 -7.10
N GLY A 46 -1.89 27.80 -8.32
CA GLY A 46 -0.94 27.75 -9.44
C GLY A 46 0.00 26.54 -9.42
N ALA A 47 -0.08 25.67 -8.41
CA ALA A 47 0.59 24.38 -8.39
C ALA A 47 -0.36 23.27 -8.84
N SER A 48 0.20 22.14 -9.28
CA SER A 48 -0.54 20.95 -9.68
C SER A 48 0.09 19.70 -9.09
N PHE A 49 -0.72 18.73 -8.67
CA PHE A 49 -0.20 17.44 -8.22
C PHE A 49 0.39 16.60 -9.37
N PHE A 50 0.20 17.01 -10.63
CA PHE A 50 0.97 16.46 -11.75
C PHE A 50 2.46 16.79 -11.70
N ASP A 51 2.86 17.84 -10.97
CA ASP A 51 4.26 18.23 -10.72
C ASP A 51 4.81 17.58 -9.43
N SER A 52 4.52 16.30 -9.24
CA SER A 52 4.99 15.48 -8.13
C SER A 52 5.65 14.19 -8.64
N GLN A 53 6.31 13.44 -7.75
CA GLN A 53 6.85 12.11 -8.08
C GLN A 53 5.75 11.17 -8.60
N LEU A 54 4.57 11.21 -7.98
CA LEU A 54 3.39 10.48 -8.42
C LEU A 54 2.91 10.97 -9.78
N GLY A 55 2.76 12.28 -9.97
CA GLY A 55 2.30 12.88 -11.23
C GLY A 55 3.20 12.56 -12.42
N PHE A 56 4.52 12.58 -12.24
CA PHE A 56 5.47 12.17 -13.27
C PHE A 56 5.42 10.67 -13.54
N ALA A 57 5.24 9.83 -12.51
CA ALA A 57 5.07 8.40 -12.69
C ALA A 57 3.77 8.08 -13.46
N LEU A 58 2.66 8.75 -13.12
CA LEU A 58 1.38 8.64 -13.79
C LEU A 58 1.50 8.96 -15.28
N ARG A 59 2.06 10.13 -15.62
CA ARG A 59 2.26 10.51 -17.03
C ARG A 59 3.19 9.55 -17.76
N ARG A 60 4.18 8.96 -17.08
CA ARG A 60 5.09 7.98 -17.69
C ARG A 60 4.42 6.64 -17.96
N TYR A 61 3.67 6.11 -17.00
CA TYR A 61 3.24 4.70 -17.00
C TYR A 61 1.74 4.50 -17.27
N CYS A 62 0.89 5.45 -16.89
CA CYS A 62 -0.56 5.36 -17.11
C CYS A 62 -0.95 5.87 -18.50
N ALA A 63 -0.30 6.92 -19.02
CA ALA A 63 -0.64 7.49 -20.32
C ALA A 63 -0.62 6.45 -21.48
N PRO A 64 0.40 5.57 -21.59
CA PRO A 64 0.41 4.53 -22.62
C PRO A 64 -0.73 3.51 -22.52
N VAL A 65 -1.27 3.27 -21.33
CA VAL A 65 -2.42 2.36 -21.13
C VAL A 65 -3.71 2.97 -21.69
N LEU A 66 -3.77 4.30 -21.81
CA LEU A 66 -4.88 5.04 -22.40
C LEU A 66 -4.62 5.46 -23.86
N ASP A 67 -3.69 4.79 -24.53
CA ASP A 67 -3.28 5.03 -25.92
C ASP A 67 -2.60 6.39 -26.17
N LEU A 68 -2.07 7.03 -25.12
CA LEU A 68 -1.31 8.27 -25.23
C LEU A 68 0.21 8.03 -25.22
N PRO A 69 1.02 8.93 -25.83
CA PRO A 69 2.45 8.89 -25.66
C PRO A 69 2.86 8.96 -24.19
N ALA A 70 3.89 8.22 -23.80
CA ALA A 70 4.47 8.38 -22.47
C ALA A 70 4.89 9.84 -22.24
N HIS A 71 4.59 10.36 -21.05
CA HIS A 71 4.77 11.76 -20.66
C HIS A 71 3.78 12.76 -21.28
N ALA A 72 2.65 12.30 -21.81
CA ALA A 72 1.56 13.16 -22.27
C ALA A 72 1.26 14.29 -21.26
N PRO A 73 0.95 15.52 -21.72
CA PRO A 73 0.54 16.62 -20.86
C PRO A 73 -0.66 16.26 -19.97
N PRO A 74 -0.78 16.83 -18.76
CA PRO A 74 -1.89 16.56 -17.86
C PRO A 74 -3.28 16.77 -18.47
N ASP A 75 -3.47 17.85 -19.23
CA ASP A 75 -4.77 18.18 -19.81
C ASP A 75 -5.16 17.16 -20.90
N ASP A 76 -4.22 16.73 -21.75
CA ASP A 76 -4.43 15.66 -22.74
C ASP A 76 -4.75 14.32 -22.05
N TYR A 77 -4.07 14.01 -20.94
CA TYR A 77 -4.33 12.80 -20.16
C TYR A 77 -5.75 12.80 -19.60
N LEU A 78 -6.17 13.90 -18.97
CA LEU A 78 -7.50 14.02 -18.37
C LEU A 78 -8.61 14.02 -19.43
N ALA A 79 -8.39 14.68 -20.58
CA ALA A 79 -9.31 14.64 -21.70
C ALA A 79 -9.50 13.21 -22.21
N ARG A 80 -8.41 12.48 -22.45
CA ARG A 80 -8.47 11.09 -22.90
C ARG A 80 -9.13 10.16 -21.88
N ARG A 81 -8.85 10.37 -20.60
CA ARG A 81 -9.49 9.63 -19.50
C ARG A 81 -11.01 9.83 -19.53
N ALA A 82 -11.46 11.07 -19.69
CA ALA A 82 -12.88 11.40 -19.77
C ALA A 82 -13.56 10.86 -21.04
N GLU A 83 -12.86 10.83 -22.18
CA GLU A 83 -13.35 10.22 -23.42
C GLU A 83 -13.60 8.70 -23.30
N LEU A 84 -12.71 7.99 -22.59
CA LEU A 84 -12.82 6.55 -22.40
C LEU A 84 -13.88 6.17 -21.35
N GLY A 85 -14.02 7.00 -20.32
CA GLY A 85 -14.90 6.74 -19.19
C GLY A 85 -14.26 5.90 -18.08
N ALA A 86 -14.75 6.08 -16.85
CA ALA A 86 -14.17 5.58 -15.62
C ALA A 86 -14.08 4.04 -15.58
N ASP A 87 -15.11 3.33 -16.06
CA ASP A 87 -15.15 1.87 -16.05
C ASP A 87 -14.11 1.26 -17.02
N GLU A 88 -13.93 1.85 -18.21
CA GLU A 88 -12.93 1.42 -19.18
C GLU A 88 -11.51 1.72 -18.69
N VAL A 89 -11.29 2.92 -18.13
CA VAL A 89 -10.02 3.30 -17.51
C VAL A 89 -9.68 2.34 -16.36
N ALA A 90 -10.64 2.05 -15.48
CA ALA A 90 -10.45 1.12 -14.38
C ALA A 90 -10.07 -0.28 -14.88
N THR A 91 -10.80 -0.81 -15.85
CA THR A 91 -10.54 -2.12 -16.45
C THR A 91 -9.14 -2.19 -17.07
N ARG A 92 -8.75 -1.20 -17.88
CA ARG A 92 -7.42 -1.17 -18.51
C ARG A 92 -6.28 -1.07 -17.49
N MET A 93 -6.42 -0.20 -16.49
CA MET A 93 -5.40 -0.01 -15.46
C MET A 93 -5.25 -1.26 -14.58
N LEU A 94 -6.36 -1.81 -14.09
CA LEU A 94 -6.35 -3.00 -13.23
C LEU A 94 -5.80 -4.22 -13.95
N ARG A 95 -6.19 -4.45 -15.22
CA ARG A 95 -5.61 -5.53 -16.03
C ARG A 95 -4.12 -5.34 -16.27
N SER A 96 -3.70 -4.10 -16.52
CA SER A 96 -2.27 -3.76 -16.71
C SER A 96 -1.45 -3.88 -15.42
N ALA A 97 -2.10 -3.79 -14.25
CA ALA A 97 -1.44 -3.93 -12.96
C ALA A 97 -0.97 -5.38 -12.69
N GLY A 98 -1.58 -6.39 -13.33
CA GLY A 98 -1.20 -7.80 -13.15
C GLY A 98 -1.35 -8.26 -11.70
N ILE A 99 -2.43 -7.85 -11.04
CA ILE A 99 -2.80 -8.25 -9.67
C ILE A 99 -3.88 -9.33 -9.79
N ALA A 100 -3.68 -10.47 -9.13
CA ALA A 100 -4.58 -11.62 -9.18
C ALA A 100 -5.55 -11.68 -8.00
N ASP A 101 -5.15 -11.15 -6.84
CA ASP A 101 -5.96 -11.15 -5.63
C ASP A 101 -5.93 -9.76 -4.99
N PHE A 102 -7.09 -9.29 -4.54
CA PHE A 102 -7.28 -8.00 -3.88
C PHE A 102 -7.85 -8.22 -2.48
N CYS A 103 -7.10 -7.87 -1.44
CA CYS A 103 -7.59 -7.85 -0.06
C CYS A 103 -8.01 -6.43 0.29
N VAL A 104 -9.31 -6.16 0.20
CA VAL A 104 -9.89 -4.81 0.18
C VAL A 104 -10.38 -4.44 1.56
N ASP A 105 -9.86 -3.33 2.10
CA ASP A 105 -10.43 -2.73 3.30
C ASP A 105 -11.75 -2.03 2.95
N THR A 106 -12.85 -2.64 3.37
CA THR A 106 -14.23 -2.23 3.07
C THR A 106 -14.76 -1.13 4.01
N GLY A 107 -13.99 -0.73 5.02
CA GLY A 107 -14.43 0.26 6.01
C GLY A 107 -14.09 1.70 5.68
N PHE A 108 -13.46 1.97 4.53
CA PHE A 108 -13.23 3.32 4.05
C PHE A 108 -14.22 3.66 2.93
N ALA A 109 -15.19 4.52 3.22
CA ALA A 109 -16.20 4.91 2.24
C ALA A 109 -16.53 6.41 2.37
N PRO A 110 -15.60 7.32 2.03
CA PRO A 110 -15.92 8.75 1.95
C PRO A 110 -16.97 9.05 0.86
N GLU A 111 -17.04 8.19 -0.15
CA GLU A 111 -18.13 8.09 -1.12
C GLU A 111 -18.41 6.62 -1.46
N ARG A 112 -19.34 6.36 -2.40
CA ARG A 112 -19.62 4.99 -2.86
C ARG A 112 -18.46 4.49 -3.72
N LEU A 113 -17.62 3.63 -3.15
CA LEU A 113 -16.51 2.97 -3.84
C LEU A 113 -16.90 1.58 -4.38
N THR A 114 -16.08 1.05 -5.28
CA THR A 114 -16.15 -0.35 -5.72
C THR A 114 -15.91 -1.32 -4.56
N SER A 115 -16.62 -2.45 -4.58
CA SER A 115 -16.37 -3.59 -3.69
C SER A 115 -15.16 -4.41 -4.13
N ALA A 116 -14.76 -5.40 -3.32
CA ALA A 116 -13.77 -6.38 -3.72
C ALA A 116 -14.20 -7.20 -4.95
N ALA A 117 -15.48 -7.54 -5.06
CA ALA A 117 -16.04 -8.24 -6.21
C ALA A 117 -15.97 -7.40 -7.49
N ASP A 118 -16.26 -6.10 -7.41
CA ASP A 118 -16.15 -5.17 -8.54
C ASP A 118 -14.70 -5.05 -9.04
N LEU A 119 -13.73 -4.90 -8.12
CA LEU A 119 -12.30 -4.85 -8.45
C LEU A 119 -11.84 -6.14 -9.13
N ALA A 120 -12.23 -7.28 -8.57
CA ALA A 120 -11.92 -8.60 -9.10
C ALA A 120 -12.48 -8.78 -10.52
N ALA A 121 -13.74 -8.36 -10.75
CA ALA A 121 -14.37 -8.44 -12.05
C ALA A 121 -13.66 -7.59 -13.11
N ALA A 122 -13.28 -6.35 -12.77
CA ALA A 122 -12.55 -5.46 -13.68
C ALA A 122 -11.14 -5.99 -14.00
N ALA A 123 -10.43 -6.51 -12.98
CA ALA A 123 -9.09 -7.05 -13.12
C ALA A 123 -9.03 -8.45 -13.76
N GLY A 124 -10.09 -9.25 -13.68
CA GLY A 124 -10.07 -10.68 -13.99
C GLY A 124 -9.39 -11.51 -12.89
N GLY A 125 -9.52 -11.10 -11.63
CA GLY A 125 -8.89 -11.70 -10.45
C GLY A 125 -9.90 -12.18 -9.41
N ARG A 126 -9.47 -12.18 -8.14
CA ARG A 126 -10.28 -12.56 -6.98
C ARG A 126 -10.29 -11.43 -5.95
N GLY A 127 -11.45 -11.18 -5.36
CA GLY A 127 -11.65 -10.16 -4.34
C GLY A 127 -11.86 -10.82 -2.99
N HIS A 128 -11.27 -10.25 -1.95
CA HIS A 128 -11.38 -10.68 -0.56
C HIS A 128 -11.62 -9.45 0.31
N ASP A 129 -12.49 -9.56 1.31
CA ASP A 129 -12.80 -8.46 2.22
C ASP A 129 -11.86 -8.46 3.43
N VAL A 130 -11.44 -7.27 3.85
CA VAL A 130 -10.78 -7.01 5.13
C VAL A 130 -11.71 -6.12 5.94
N VAL A 131 -12.12 -6.60 7.13
CA VAL A 131 -13.07 -5.86 7.97
C VAL A 131 -12.33 -4.79 8.76
N ARG A 132 -12.63 -3.52 8.48
CA ARG A 132 -12.21 -2.43 9.36
C ARG A 132 -12.97 -2.49 10.68
N LEU A 133 -12.22 -2.51 11.78
CA LEU A 133 -12.76 -2.76 13.11
C LEU A 133 -13.53 -1.56 13.67
N GLU A 134 -13.11 -0.35 13.36
CA GLU A 134 -13.67 0.88 13.91
C GLU A 134 -15.12 1.12 13.44
N PRO A 135 -15.47 1.02 12.14
CA PRO A 135 -16.87 1.13 11.71
C PRO A 135 -17.78 0.05 12.31
N LEU A 136 -17.27 -1.17 12.53
CA LEU A 136 -18.02 -2.23 13.20
C LEU A 136 -18.36 -1.82 14.64
N ALA A 137 -17.38 -1.30 15.39
CA ALA A 137 -17.58 -0.79 16.74
C ALA A 137 -18.50 0.44 16.79
N GLU A 138 -18.34 1.37 15.85
CA GLU A 138 -19.18 2.56 15.69
C GLU A 138 -20.65 2.18 15.45
N GLN A 139 -20.92 1.13 14.67
CA GLN A 139 -22.27 0.60 14.49
C GLN A 139 -22.84 0.00 15.79
N VAL A 140 -22.06 -0.76 16.56
CA VAL A 140 -22.53 -1.28 17.86
C VAL A 140 -22.79 -0.14 18.85
N ALA A 141 -21.98 0.92 18.83
CA ALA A 141 -22.21 2.12 19.64
C ALA A 141 -23.49 2.86 19.24
N LEU A 142 -23.79 2.94 17.94
CA LEU A 142 -25.06 3.45 17.44
C LEU A 142 -26.25 2.69 18.00
N ASP A 143 -26.21 1.35 17.97
CA ASP A 143 -27.29 0.51 18.49
C ASP A 143 -27.51 0.71 20.01
N ILE A 144 -26.47 1.13 20.74
CA ILE A 144 -26.58 1.53 22.16
C ILE A 144 -27.20 2.92 22.31
N VAL A 145 -26.81 3.86 21.46
CA VAL A 145 -27.34 5.24 21.47
C VAL A 145 -28.84 5.23 21.15
N THR A 146 -29.26 4.43 20.18
CA THR A 146 -30.68 4.26 19.77
C THR A 146 -31.49 3.40 20.74
N GLY A 147 -30.85 2.76 21.73
CA GLY A 147 -31.51 1.93 22.74
C GLY A 147 -31.87 0.52 22.29
N GLN A 148 -31.36 0.06 21.14
CA GLN A 148 -31.55 -1.31 20.65
C GLN A 148 -30.82 -2.33 21.53
N ILE A 149 -29.68 -1.95 22.13
CA ILE A 149 -28.93 -2.77 23.09
C ILE A 149 -28.41 -1.93 24.26
N GLY A 150 -28.16 -2.57 25.41
CA GLY A 150 -27.50 -1.92 26.54
C GLY A 150 -25.97 -1.86 26.41
N VAL A 151 -25.32 -0.87 27.05
CA VAL A 151 -23.85 -0.68 27.04
C VAL A 151 -23.07 -1.96 27.42
N ALA A 152 -23.60 -2.76 28.35
CA ALA A 152 -22.96 -3.99 28.80
C ALA A 152 -22.80 -5.05 27.68
N HIS A 153 -23.62 -4.99 26.62
CA HIS A 153 -23.58 -5.93 25.51
C HIS A 153 -22.56 -5.54 24.43
N PHE A 154 -21.90 -4.39 24.54
CA PHE A 154 -20.95 -3.93 23.52
C PHE A 154 -19.85 -4.96 23.21
N PRO A 155 -19.13 -5.54 24.21
CA PRO A 155 -18.04 -6.47 23.93
C PRO A 155 -18.53 -7.71 23.17
N ASP A 156 -19.62 -8.32 23.65
CA ASP A 156 -20.20 -9.52 23.04
C ASP A 156 -20.73 -9.24 21.63
N GLN A 157 -21.35 -8.09 21.40
CA GLN A 157 -21.87 -7.70 20.08
C GLN A 157 -20.74 -7.47 19.08
N VAL A 158 -19.64 -6.86 19.50
CA VAL A 158 -18.45 -6.71 18.63
C VAL A 158 -17.88 -8.09 18.28
N ARG A 159 -17.65 -8.95 19.28
CA ARG A 159 -17.14 -10.31 19.07
C ARG A 159 -18.05 -11.12 18.15
N ALA A 160 -19.35 -11.12 18.41
CA ALA A 160 -20.34 -11.87 17.63
C ALA A 160 -20.44 -11.38 16.19
N ARG A 161 -20.47 -10.05 15.95
CA ARG A 161 -20.53 -9.50 14.59
C ARG A 161 -19.27 -9.78 13.80
N LEU A 162 -18.10 -9.70 14.43
CA LEU A 162 -16.85 -10.01 13.74
C LEU A 162 -16.76 -11.50 13.41
N ALA A 163 -17.10 -12.37 14.37
CA ALA A 163 -17.12 -13.82 14.14
C ALA A 163 -18.11 -14.22 13.03
N ALA A 164 -19.29 -13.60 13.00
CA ALA A 164 -20.28 -13.85 11.94
C ALA A 164 -19.75 -13.43 10.55
N ARG A 165 -19.07 -12.29 10.44
CA ARG A 165 -18.44 -11.85 9.18
C ARG A 165 -17.31 -12.78 8.74
N ALA A 166 -16.46 -13.22 9.67
CA ALA A 166 -15.39 -14.16 9.39
C ALA A 166 -15.92 -15.52 8.88
N ALA A 167 -16.96 -16.05 9.56
CA ALA A 167 -17.58 -17.33 9.19
C ALA A 167 -18.28 -17.29 7.82
N ALA A 168 -18.95 -16.19 7.48
CA ALA A 168 -19.59 -16.01 6.18
C ALA A 168 -18.59 -16.02 5.01
N GLY A 169 -17.31 -15.72 5.27
CA GLY A 169 -16.23 -15.71 4.29
C GLY A 169 -15.37 -16.96 4.25
N GLY A 170 -15.64 -17.99 5.05
CA GLY A 170 -14.83 -19.21 5.10
C GLY A 170 -13.48 -19.08 5.84
N ALA A 171 -13.20 -17.95 6.49
CA ALA A 171 -12.04 -17.81 7.36
C ALA A 171 -12.29 -18.57 8.67
N GLY A 172 -11.67 -19.74 8.78
CA GLY A 172 -11.77 -20.60 9.97
C GLY A 172 -11.41 -22.07 9.75
N ALA A 173 -11.29 -22.54 8.50
CA ALA A 173 -10.78 -23.88 8.23
C ALA A 173 -9.26 -23.84 8.06
N SER A 174 -8.52 -24.44 8.99
CA SER A 174 -7.17 -24.92 8.70
C SER A 174 -7.21 -25.72 7.40
N ALA A 175 -6.25 -25.46 6.50
CA ALA A 175 -6.07 -26.09 5.20
C ALA A 175 -6.63 -27.51 5.10
N GLY A 176 -7.77 -27.66 4.42
CA GLY A 176 -8.40 -28.94 4.15
C GLY A 176 -9.74 -28.80 3.43
N ALA A 177 -9.77 -29.22 2.17
CA ALA A 177 -10.90 -29.28 1.24
C ALA A 177 -11.35 -27.95 0.61
N GLY A 178 -11.27 -27.91 -0.73
CA GLY A 178 -11.56 -26.74 -1.55
C GLY A 178 -12.98 -26.22 -1.36
N ALA A 179 -13.09 -24.95 -1.00
CA ALA A 179 -14.30 -24.18 -1.14
C ALA A 179 -14.47 -23.79 -2.61
N GLY A 180 -15.50 -24.34 -3.27
CA GLY A 180 -15.99 -23.81 -4.54
C GLY A 180 -16.51 -22.37 -4.38
N PRO A 181 -16.74 -21.64 -5.48
CA PRO A 181 -17.13 -20.23 -5.42
C PRO A 181 -18.46 -20.07 -4.67
N ALA A 182 -18.42 -19.31 -3.58
CA ALA A 182 -19.62 -18.91 -2.84
C ALA A 182 -20.48 -18.03 -3.74
N SER A 183 -21.71 -18.47 -3.99
CA SER A 183 -22.72 -17.78 -4.78
C SER A 183 -23.42 -16.70 -3.95
N GLY A 184 -22.69 -15.64 -3.59
CA GLY A 184 -23.23 -14.44 -2.96
C GLY A 184 -22.38 -13.21 -3.32
N ASP A 185 -23.00 -12.03 -3.40
CA ASP A 185 -22.33 -10.76 -3.76
C ASP A 185 -21.24 -10.30 -2.77
N SER A 186 -21.04 -11.00 -1.65
CA SER A 186 -20.04 -10.67 -0.62
C SER A 186 -18.78 -11.52 -0.78
N ALA A 187 -17.64 -10.87 -0.96
CA ALA A 187 -16.34 -11.50 -1.00
C ALA A 187 -15.99 -12.18 0.35
N PRO A 188 -15.15 -13.23 0.35
CA PRO A 188 -14.71 -13.86 1.59
C PRO A 188 -13.91 -12.89 2.46
N VAL A 189 -14.24 -12.81 3.75
CA VAL A 189 -13.45 -12.06 4.73
C VAL A 189 -12.19 -12.82 5.08
N VAL A 190 -11.02 -12.23 4.86
CA VAL A 190 -9.70 -12.87 5.06
C VAL A 190 -8.87 -12.24 6.17
N GLY A 191 -9.30 -11.10 6.71
CA GLY A 191 -8.57 -10.41 7.76
C GLY A 191 -9.34 -9.22 8.34
N VAL A 192 -8.67 -8.50 9.23
CA VAL A 192 -9.21 -7.29 9.85
C VAL A 192 -8.20 -6.15 9.76
N LYS A 193 -8.70 -4.91 9.86
CA LYS A 193 -7.88 -3.69 9.82
C LYS A 193 -8.22 -2.79 10.99
N SER A 194 -7.18 -2.26 11.63
CA SER A 194 -7.29 -1.12 12.54
C SER A 194 -6.64 0.13 11.95
N VAL A 195 -7.33 1.26 12.14
CA VAL A 195 -6.86 2.62 11.86
C VAL A 195 -6.54 3.38 13.15
N ALA A 196 -6.15 2.69 14.22
CA ALA A 196 -5.79 3.29 15.51
C ALA A 196 -4.80 4.46 15.39
N ALA A 197 -3.83 4.37 14.48
CA ALA A 197 -2.87 5.44 14.19
C ALA A 197 -3.53 6.79 13.87
N TYR A 198 -4.62 6.80 13.09
CA TYR A 198 -5.38 8.02 12.75
C TYR A 198 -6.21 8.56 13.92
N ARG A 199 -6.59 7.70 14.87
CA ARG A 199 -7.55 8.06 15.92
C ARG A 199 -6.87 8.43 17.23
N VAL A 200 -5.98 7.55 17.68
CA VAL A 200 -5.39 7.57 19.03
C VAL A 200 -3.88 7.34 19.02
N GLY A 201 -3.26 7.16 17.86
CA GLY A 201 -1.86 6.75 17.75
C GLY A 201 -1.65 5.27 18.09
N LEU A 202 -0.39 4.85 18.05
CA LEU A 202 0.02 3.45 18.18
C LEU A 202 0.53 3.06 19.57
N GLU A 203 0.62 4.00 20.51
CA GLU A 203 0.91 3.70 21.92
C GLU A 203 -0.38 3.19 22.59
N LEU A 204 -0.78 1.97 22.24
CA LEU A 204 -1.99 1.31 22.70
C LEU A 204 -1.72 0.48 23.97
N PRO A 205 -2.70 0.33 24.88
CA PRO A 205 -2.61 -0.64 25.96
C PRO A 205 -2.32 -2.04 25.41
N ALA A 206 -1.21 -2.65 25.83
CA ALA A 206 -0.76 -3.95 25.35
C ALA A 206 -1.59 -5.11 25.91
N GLU A 207 -1.92 -5.06 27.20
CA GLU A 207 -2.69 -6.11 27.88
C GLU A 207 -4.11 -6.22 27.32
N ARG A 208 -4.61 -7.46 27.24
CA ARG A 208 -5.97 -7.76 26.82
C ARG A 208 -6.98 -7.05 27.73
N PRO A 209 -7.79 -6.11 27.22
CA PRO A 209 -8.76 -5.42 28.06
C PRO A 209 -9.84 -6.39 28.57
N THR A 210 -10.15 -6.31 29.87
CA THR A 210 -11.32 -7.01 30.43
C THR A 210 -12.62 -6.33 29.98
N ASP A 211 -13.72 -7.10 29.88
CA ASP A 211 -15.01 -6.54 29.48
C ASP A 211 -15.46 -5.41 30.41
N ARG A 212 -15.14 -5.46 31.71
CA ARG A 212 -15.41 -4.37 32.65
C ARG A 212 -14.75 -3.06 32.23
N VAL A 213 -13.49 -3.12 31.80
CA VAL A 213 -12.72 -1.96 31.35
C VAL A 213 -13.26 -1.45 30.01
N VAL A 214 -13.61 -2.35 29.10
CA VAL A 214 -14.25 -2.01 27.81
C VAL A 214 -15.59 -1.31 28.04
N ILE A 215 -16.48 -1.89 28.86
CA ILE A 215 -17.80 -1.33 29.18
C ILE A 215 -17.68 0.07 29.79
N ALA A 216 -16.67 0.32 30.64
CA ALA A 216 -16.43 1.65 31.20
C ALA A 216 -16.03 2.67 30.12
N ALA A 217 -15.12 2.30 29.21
CA ALA A 217 -14.73 3.13 28.07
C ALA A 217 -15.90 3.42 27.13
N VAL A 218 -16.72 2.40 26.81
CA VAL A 218 -17.94 2.56 26.00
C VAL A 218 -18.94 3.48 26.68
N ARG A 219 -19.15 3.37 28.00
CA ARG A 219 -20.06 4.27 28.73
C ARG A 219 -19.63 5.72 28.60
N SER A 220 -18.33 5.99 28.74
CA SER A 220 -17.75 7.33 28.55
C SER A 220 -17.96 7.83 27.11
N TRP A 221 -17.69 6.97 26.12
CA TRP A 221 -17.85 7.31 24.71
C TRP A 221 -19.31 7.58 24.32
N VAL A 222 -20.23 6.68 24.66
CA VAL A 222 -21.68 6.82 24.44
C VAL A 222 -22.24 8.07 25.14
N GLY A 223 -21.73 8.40 26.32
CA GLY A 223 -22.07 9.65 27.01
C GLY A 223 -21.75 10.89 26.15
N ARG A 224 -20.58 10.91 25.49
CA ARG A 224 -20.22 11.98 24.55
C ARG A 224 -21.09 11.98 23.29
N LEU A 225 -21.42 10.80 22.74
CA LEU A 225 -22.30 10.70 21.57
C LEU A 225 -23.70 11.28 21.87
N ARG A 226 -24.27 10.95 23.04
CA ARG A 226 -25.55 11.52 23.51
C ARG A 226 -25.48 13.03 23.75
N ALA A 227 -24.30 13.56 24.05
CA ALA A 227 -24.03 14.98 24.18
C ALA A 227 -23.76 15.67 22.82
N GLY A 228 -23.92 14.98 21.69
CA GLY A 228 -23.78 15.54 20.34
C GLY A 228 -22.39 15.42 19.73
N ALA A 229 -21.47 14.65 20.33
CA ALA A 229 -20.19 14.34 19.69
C ALA A 229 -20.40 13.49 18.42
N PRO A 230 -19.58 13.66 17.36
CA PRO A 230 -19.67 12.83 16.17
C PRO A 230 -19.35 11.36 16.50
N ILE A 231 -19.94 10.45 15.73
CA ILE A 231 -19.67 9.01 15.84
C ILE A 231 -18.28 8.75 15.24
N ARG A 232 -17.28 8.86 16.11
CA ARG A 232 -15.88 8.63 15.79
C ARG A 232 -15.23 7.93 16.98
N LEU A 233 -14.82 6.67 16.79
CA LEU A 233 -14.10 5.92 17.80
C LEU A 233 -12.69 6.50 17.99
N ALA A 234 -12.44 7.05 19.18
CA ALA A 234 -11.17 7.65 19.57
C ALA A 234 -10.85 7.35 21.06
N ASP A 235 -10.79 6.07 21.41
CA ASP A 235 -10.44 5.59 22.76
C ASP A 235 -9.38 4.47 22.68
N PRO A 236 -8.18 4.61 23.26
CA PRO A 236 -7.10 3.63 23.15
C PRO A 236 -7.47 2.23 23.66
N VAL A 237 -8.30 2.14 24.71
CA VAL A 237 -8.75 0.85 25.26
C VAL A 237 -9.61 0.12 24.26
N LEU A 238 -10.52 0.84 23.60
CA LEU A 238 -11.41 0.25 22.60
C LEU A 238 -10.67 -0.17 21.34
N HIS A 239 -9.67 0.60 20.90
CA HIS A 239 -8.78 0.19 19.80
C HIS A 239 -7.96 -1.07 20.16
N SER A 240 -7.38 -1.12 21.36
CA SER A 240 -6.70 -2.34 21.85
C SER A 240 -7.66 -3.53 21.91
N PHE A 241 -8.86 -3.36 22.47
CA PHE A 241 -9.89 -4.39 22.53
C PHE A 241 -10.21 -4.95 21.14
N LEU A 242 -10.46 -4.10 20.16
CA LEU A 242 -10.79 -4.52 18.80
C LEU A 242 -9.68 -5.36 18.14
N ILE A 243 -8.42 -4.96 18.30
CA ILE A 243 -7.27 -5.72 17.80
C ILE A 243 -7.20 -7.09 18.48
N TRP A 244 -7.41 -7.16 19.80
CA TRP A 244 -7.49 -8.43 20.52
C TRP A 244 -8.63 -9.31 20.04
N VAL A 245 -9.81 -8.75 19.74
CA VAL A 245 -10.93 -9.52 19.19
C VAL A 245 -10.57 -10.13 17.84
N GLY A 246 -9.91 -9.39 16.95
CA GLY A 246 -9.42 -9.92 15.67
C GLY A 246 -8.38 -11.02 15.84
N ALA A 247 -7.40 -10.81 16.72
CA ALA A 247 -6.34 -11.77 17.01
C ALA A 247 -6.86 -13.04 17.69
N ASP A 248 -7.87 -12.95 18.57
CA ASP A 248 -8.51 -14.09 19.23
C ASP A 248 -9.23 -15.01 18.22
N LEU A 249 -9.67 -14.47 17.08
CA LEU A 249 -10.23 -15.25 15.97
C LEU A 249 -9.16 -15.86 15.06
N GLY A 250 -7.87 -15.62 15.33
CA GLY A 250 -6.76 -16.08 14.48
C GLY A 250 -6.68 -15.37 13.13
N LEU A 251 -7.41 -14.26 12.94
CA LEU A 251 -7.40 -13.52 11.68
C LEU A 251 -6.12 -12.70 11.53
N PRO A 252 -5.56 -12.56 10.32
CA PRO A 252 -4.56 -11.54 10.02
C PRO A 252 -5.06 -10.14 10.41
N VAL A 253 -4.30 -9.46 11.28
CA VAL A 253 -4.60 -8.12 11.78
C VAL A 253 -3.70 -7.09 11.09
N GLN A 254 -4.28 -6.31 10.20
CA GLN A 254 -3.62 -5.17 9.60
C GLN A 254 -3.70 -3.95 10.51
N ILE A 255 -2.59 -3.25 10.69
CA ILE A 255 -2.51 -2.02 11.48
C ILE A 255 -1.88 -0.94 10.59
N HIS A 256 -2.59 0.16 10.38
CA HIS A 256 -2.02 1.31 9.67
C HIS A 256 -0.84 1.90 10.46
N THR A 257 0.29 2.16 9.78
CA THR A 257 1.46 2.80 10.37
C THR A 257 2.08 3.81 9.40
N GLY A 258 2.74 4.83 9.93
CA GLY A 258 3.41 5.82 9.09
C GLY A 258 2.46 6.77 8.35
N TYR A 259 2.64 6.89 7.04
CA TYR A 259 2.12 7.95 6.17
C TYR A 259 0.59 7.98 6.07
N GLY A 260 0.01 9.17 6.15
CA GLY A 260 -1.43 9.42 6.03
C GLY A 260 -1.74 10.91 5.89
N ASP A 261 -3.03 11.23 5.97
CA ASP A 261 -3.58 12.59 5.84
C ASP A 261 -3.31 13.52 7.05
N THR A 262 -3.96 14.68 7.06
CA THR A 262 -3.81 15.70 8.12
C THR A 262 -4.54 15.37 9.43
N ASP A 263 -5.45 14.38 9.47
CA ASP A 263 -6.04 13.84 10.70
C ASP A 263 -5.01 12.98 11.47
N LEU A 264 -4.03 12.42 10.75
CA LEU A 264 -2.97 11.60 11.33
C LEU A 264 -1.87 12.44 12.00
N HIS A 265 -1.53 12.09 13.24
CA HIS A 265 -0.31 12.57 13.89
C HIS A 265 0.88 11.64 13.61
N LEU A 266 1.64 11.90 12.53
CA LEU A 266 2.73 11.02 12.06
C LEU A 266 3.68 10.52 13.17
N ARG A 267 4.08 11.37 14.12
CA ARG A 267 4.95 10.96 15.24
C ARG A 267 4.37 9.84 16.11
N ARG A 268 3.04 9.76 16.21
CA ARG A 268 2.29 8.76 16.96
C ARG A 268 1.93 7.53 16.11
N ALA A 269 2.27 7.55 14.83
CA ALA A 269 2.11 6.45 13.89
C ALA A 269 3.40 5.64 13.68
N ASN A 270 4.43 5.86 14.51
CA ASN A 270 5.64 5.05 14.51
C ASN A 270 5.33 3.64 15.05
N PRO A 271 5.62 2.56 14.29
CA PRO A 271 5.28 1.19 14.68
C PRO A 271 6.02 0.70 15.93
N LEU A 272 7.14 1.31 16.34
CA LEU A 272 7.84 0.94 17.59
C LEU A 272 6.96 1.12 18.83
N LEU A 273 5.96 2.01 18.77
CA LEU A 273 5.00 2.20 19.86
C LEU A 273 4.12 0.96 20.10
N LEU A 274 4.04 0.03 19.14
CA LEU A 274 3.32 -1.23 19.29
C LEU A 274 4.16 -2.34 19.95
N THR A 275 5.43 -2.12 20.26
CA THR A 275 6.36 -3.19 20.69
C THR A 275 5.78 -4.07 21.82
N ASP A 276 5.18 -3.46 22.84
CA ASP A 276 4.61 -4.21 23.97
C ASP A 276 3.34 -4.96 23.58
N MET A 277 2.51 -4.37 22.72
CA MET A 277 1.31 -5.01 22.18
C MET A 277 1.66 -6.20 21.29
N LEU A 278 2.65 -6.06 20.40
CA LEU A 278 3.14 -7.14 19.55
C LEU A 278 3.67 -8.30 20.40
N ARG A 279 4.40 -8.00 21.48
CA ARG A 279 4.85 -9.02 22.44
C ARG A 279 3.66 -9.73 23.11
N ALA A 280 2.63 -8.98 23.48
CA ALA A 280 1.44 -9.52 24.13
C ALA A 280 0.57 -10.36 23.18
N LEU A 281 0.48 -9.99 21.90
CA LEU A 281 -0.28 -10.73 20.88
C LEU A 281 0.43 -12.01 20.42
N MET A 282 1.76 -12.08 20.54
CA MET A 282 2.54 -13.22 20.04
C MET A 282 2.00 -14.63 20.41
N PRO A 283 1.50 -14.90 21.64
CA PRO A 283 0.93 -16.20 21.98
C PRO A 283 -0.36 -16.58 21.26
N THR A 284 -1.09 -15.62 20.66
CA THR A 284 -2.30 -15.94 19.88
C THR A 284 -1.94 -16.60 18.54
N GLY A 285 -0.71 -16.42 18.05
CA GLY A 285 -0.26 -16.88 16.74
C GLY A 285 -0.86 -16.10 15.56
N ALA A 286 -1.72 -15.11 15.80
CA ALA A 286 -2.33 -14.31 14.75
C ALA A 286 -1.27 -13.46 14.01
N PRO A 287 -1.25 -13.44 12.67
CA PRO A 287 -0.37 -12.55 11.91
C PRO A 287 -0.74 -11.09 12.15
N VAL A 288 0.26 -10.24 12.42
CA VAL A 288 0.09 -8.78 12.48
C VAL A 288 0.84 -8.15 11.30
N LEU A 289 0.13 -7.35 10.50
CA LEU A 289 0.67 -6.69 9.31
C LEU A 289 0.77 -5.19 9.55
N LEU A 290 1.99 -4.67 9.60
CA LEU A 290 2.26 -3.24 9.66
C LEU A 290 2.16 -2.66 8.25
N LEU A 291 1.14 -1.85 8.01
CA LEU A 291 0.89 -1.31 6.68
C LEU A 291 1.60 0.03 6.48
N HIS A 292 2.01 0.28 5.24
CA HIS A 292 2.61 1.49 4.64
C HIS A 292 4.00 1.84 5.17
N CYS A 293 4.12 1.90 6.50
CA CYS A 293 5.32 2.06 7.32
C CYS A 293 6.12 3.36 7.11
N TYR A 294 6.18 3.95 5.92
CA TYR A 294 6.96 5.16 5.64
C TYR A 294 6.56 6.32 6.58
N PRO A 295 7.51 7.07 7.16
CA PRO A 295 8.97 7.00 6.96
C PRO A 295 9.68 6.02 7.91
N PHE A 296 8.94 5.17 8.62
CA PHE A 296 9.40 4.24 9.64
C PHE A 296 9.54 2.78 9.13
N HIS A 297 9.75 2.59 7.83
CA HIS A 297 9.84 1.25 7.20
C HIS A 297 11.06 0.45 7.69
N ARG A 298 12.12 1.10 8.15
CA ARG A 298 13.25 0.43 8.80
C ARG A 298 12.89 -0.08 10.19
N GLU A 299 12.16 0.69 10.98
CA GLU A 299 11.63 0.28 12.28
C GLU A 299 10.66 -0.90 12.15
N ALA A 300 9.78 -0.86 11.15
CA ALA A 300 8.90 -1.98 10.82
C ALA A 300 9.72 -3.23 10.41
N GLY A 301 10.80 -3.06 9.63
CA GLY A 301 11.70 -4.15 9.26
C GLY A 301 12.38 -4.80 10.46
N TYR A 302 12.83 -4.00 11.43
CA TYR A 302 13.33 -4.49 12.72
C TYR A 302 12.25 -5.31 13.47
N LEU A 303 11.03 -4.78 13.59
CA LEU A 303 9.94 -5.49 14.29
C LEU A 303 9.59 -6.82 13.61
N ALA A 304 9.53 -6.85 12.28
CA ALA A 304 9.31 -8.07 11.50
C ALA A 304 10.46 -9.08 11.67
N GLN A 305 11.69 -8.62 11.87
CA GLN A 305 12.83 -9.48 12.16
C GLN A 305 12.71 -10.15 13.52
N VAL A 306 12.38 -9.39 14.58
CA VAL A 306 12.42 -9.89 15.97
C VAL A 306 11.14 -10.57 16.44
N PHE A 307 9.98 -10.27 15.84
CA PHE A 307 8.71 -10.92 16.19
C PHE A 307 8.28 -11.93 15.12
N PRO A 308 8.03 -13.22 15.47
CA PRO A 308 7.74 -14.27 14.50
C PRO A 308 6.45 -14.05 13.69
N HIS A 309 5.48 -13.36 14.27
CA HIS A 309 4.14 -13.16 13.74
C HIS A 309 3.94 -11.77 13.09
N VAL A 310 4.98 -10.94 13.00
CA VAL A 310 4.91 -9.59 12.46
C VAL A 310 5.40 -9.56 11.01
N TYR A 311 4.61 -8.90 10.16
CA TYR A 311 4.82 -8.71 8.73
C TYR A 311 4.72 -7.21 8.42
N LEU A 312 5.20 -6.81 7.24
CA LEU A 312 5.13 -5.41 6.80
C LEU A 312 4.90 -5.27 5.30
N ASP A 313 4.47 -4.08 4.91
CA ASP A 313 4.51 -3.60 3.54
C ASP A 313 5.02 -2.15 3.45
N VAL A 314 5.19 -1.68 2.22
CA VAL A 314 5.52 -0.29 1.89
C VAL A 314 4.55 0.29 0.84
N GLY A 315 3.31 -0.23 0.82
CA GLY A 315 2.21 0.33 0.02
C GLY A 315 1.94 1.79 0.41
N LEU A 316 1.13 2.50 -0.37
CA LEU A 316 0.95 3.96 -0.29
C LEU A 316 2.21 4.75 -0.68
N ALA A 317 3.28 4.58 0.08
CA ALA A 317 4.56 5.23 -0.14
C ALA A 317 5.11 4.88 -1.53
N THR A 318 5.03 3.61 -1.94
CA THR A 318 5.59 3.12 -3.22
C THR A 318 5.17 3.97 -4.43
N HIS A 319 3.88 4.29 -4.58
CA HIS A 319 3.41 5.10 -5.70
C HIS A 319 3.63 6.62 -5.46
N ASN A 320 3.53 7.08 -4.22
CA ASN A 320 3.73 8.49 -3.85
C ASN A 320 5.18 8.97 -4.02
N VAL A 321 6.17 8.15 -3.68
CA VAL A 321 7.60 8.51 -3.83
C VAL A 321 8.12 8.29 -5.26
N GLY A 322 7.31 7.72 -6.15
CA GLY A 322 7.58 7.55 -7.58
C GLY A 322 8.95 6.93 -7.85
N ARG A 323 9.91 7.74 -8.35
CA ARG A 323 11.26 7.26 -8.69
C ARG A 323 12.01 6.66 -7.49
N ALA A 324 11.78 7.20 -6.29
CA ALA A 324 12.46 6.81 -5.06
C ALA A 324 11.91 5.52 -4.41
N SER A 325 10.92 4.87 -5.03
CA SER A 325 10.38 3.57 -4.58
C SER A 325 11.45 2.50 -4.38
N ALA A 326 12.49 2.50 -5.22
CA ALA A 326 13.62 1.59 -5.09
C ALA A 326 14.39 1.75 -3.78
N THR A 327 14.55 2.99 -3.31
CA THR A 327 15.25 3.28 -2.04
C THR A 327 14.42 2.81 -0.86
N VAL A 328 13.13 3.17 -0.81
CA VAL A 328 12.24 2.77 0.29
C VAL A 328 12.14 1.24 0.40
N LEU A 329 11.98 0.53 -0.73
CA LEU A 329 11.92 -0.92 -0.72
C LEU A 329 13.25 -1.55 -0.27
N ALA A 330 14.39 -1.05 -0.76
CA ALA A 330 15.69 -1.56 -0.36
C ALA A 330 15.95 -1.35 1.15
N GLU A 331 15.60 -0.18 1.69
CA GLU A 331 15.73 0.12 3.12
C GLU A 331 14.83 -0.76 3.99
N ALA A 332 13.60 -1.07 3.54
CA ALA A 332 12.72 -2.01 4.25
C ALA A 332 13.32 -3.43 4.30
N LEU A 333 14.01 -3.84 3.24
CA LEU A 333 14.63 -5.16 3.08
C LEU A 333 16.01 -5.31 3.76
N GLU A 334 16.53 -4.26 4.41
CA GLU A 334 17.81 -4.33 5.13
C GLU A 334 17.77 -5.32 6.30
N LEU A 335 16.66 -5.34 7.05
CA LEU A 335 16.47 -6.23 8.20
C LEU A 335 15.27 -7.16 8.03
N ALA A 336 14.24 -6.76 7.28
CA ALA A 336 13.03 -7.56 7.14
C ALA A 336 13.36 -8.90 6.48
N PRO A 337 13.01 -10.04 7.09
CA PRO A 337 13.10 -11.32 6.41
C PRO A 337 12.24 -11.29 5.13
N PHE A 338 12.76 -11.76 3.99
CA PHE A 338 12.02 -11.76 2.72
C PHE A 338 10.67 -12.47 2.80
N GLY A 339 10.53 -13.47 3.68
CA GLY A 339 9.28 -14.17 3.95
C GLY A 339 8.23 -13.36 4.73
N LYS A 340 8.53 -12.11 5.11
CA LYS A 340 7.69 -11.24 5.93
C LYS A 340 7.35 -9.88 5.32
N LEU A 341 7.91 -9.56 4.16
CA LEU A 341 7.49 -8.42 3.35
C LEU A 341 6.38 -8.86 2.38
N LEU A 342 5.30 -8.09 2.28
CA LEU A 342 4.21 -8.33 1.34
C LEU A 342 4.04 -7.13 0.40
N PHE A 343 3.51 -7.39 -0.79
CA PHE A 343 3.12 -6.35 -1.75
C PHE A 343 1.73 -5.79 -1.42
N SER A 344 1.63 -4.47 -1.26
CA SER A 344 0.36 -3.76 -1.28
C SER A 344 0.46 -2.51 -2.14
N THR A 345 -0.67 -2.11 -2.73
CA THR A 345 -0.75 -0.81 -3.43
C THR A 345 -1.14 0.30 -2.48
N ASP A 346 -2.01 0.00 -1.52
CA ASP A 346 -2.87 0.96 -0.81
C ASP A 346 -3.60 1.92 -1.75
N ALA A 347 -3.94 1.44 -2.95
CA ALA A 347 -4.59 2.28 -3.94
C ALA A 347 -6.01 2.60 -3.49
N PHE A 348 -6.34 3.90 -3.53
CA PHE A 348 -7.64 4.44 -3.18
C PHE A 348 -8.14 5.36 -4.28
N ALA A 349 -9.44 5.28 -4.62
CA ALA A 349 -10.17 6.11 -5.58
C ALA A 349 -9.73 6.02 -7.05
N LEU A 350 -8.43 6.05 -7.37
CA LEU A 350 -7.88 6.06 -8.72
C LEU A 350 -7.31 4.70 -9.12
N ALA A 351 -7.73 4.20 -10.29
CA ALA A 351 -7.21 2.95 -10.85
C ALA A 351 -5.74 3.06 -11.26
N GLU A 352 -5.29 4.27 -11.57
CA GLU A 352 -3.89 4.60 -11.82
C GLU A 352 -2.97 4.18 -10.67
N LEU A 353 -3.42 4.31 -9.41
CA LEU A 353 -2.59 3.98 -8.25
C LEU A 353 -2.33 2.48 -8.14
N TYR A 354 -3.25 1.62 -8.59
CA TYR A 354 -3.02 0.18 -8.69
C TYR A 354 -1.91 -0.14 -9.68
N LEU A 355 -1.97 0.43 -10.89
CA LEU A 355 -0.94 0.24 -11.89
C LEU A 355 0.41 0.77 -11.39
N LEU A 356 0.44 1.98 -10.83
CA LEU A 356 1.66 2.61 -10.36
C LEU A 356 2.28 1.85 -9.18
N GLY A 357 1.48 1.45 -8.20
CA GLY A 357 1.93 0.63 -7.07
C GLY A 357 2.58 -0.65 -7.56
N ALA A 358 1.90 -1.41 -8.42
CA ALA A 358 2.41 -2.65 -8.98
C ALA A 358 3.67 -2.45 -9.84
N ARG A 359 3.69 -1.43 -10.72
CA ARG A 359 4.82 -1.23 -11.63
C ARG A 359 6.07 -0.73 -10.90
N LEU A 360 5.92 0.22 -9.99
CA LEU A 360 7.03 0.78 -9.22
C LEU A 360 7.58 -0.25 -8.24
N PHE A 361 6.72 -1.05 -7.59
CA PHE A 361 7.14 -2.18 -6.77
C PHE A 361 7.97 -3.19 -7.58
N ARG A 362 7.46 -3.69 -8.72
CA ARG A 362 8.20 -4.65 -9.57
C ARG A 362 9.55 -4.10 -10.00
N ARG A 363 9.61 -2.82 -10.38
CA ARG A 363 10.87 -2.16 -10.78
C ARG A 363 11.85 -2.04 -9.62
N ALA A 364 11.37 -1.68 -8.43
CA ALA A 364 12.17 -1.57 -7.22
C ALA A 364 12.73 -2.94 -6.81
N LEU A 365 11.89 -3.98 -6.79
CA LEU A 365 12.29 -5.34 -6.42
C LEU A 365 13.27 -5.93 -7.43
N ALA A 366 13.00 -5.75 -8.74
CA ALA A 366 13.92 -6.18 -9.79
C ALA A 366 15.31 -5.53 -9.66
N ALA A 367 15.35 -4.23 -9.35
CA ALA A 367 16.62 -3.52 -9.16
C ALA A 367 17.39 -4.03 -7.95
N PHE A 368 16.71 -4.25 -6.81
CA PHE A 368 17.31 -4.81 -5.60
C PHE A 368 17.89 -6.21 -5.84
N LEU A 369 17.10 -7.11 -6.43
CA LEU A 369 17.50 -8.49 -6.70
C LEU A 369 18.62 -8.59 -7.73
N ALA A 370 18.58 -7.78 -8.78
CA ALA A 370 19.62 -7.74 -9.80
C ALA A 370 20.96 -7.23 -9.24
N ALA A 371 20.93 -6.27 -8.32
CA ALA A 371 22.13 -5.76 -7.66
C ALA A 371 22.82 -6.86 -6.85
N GLY A 372 22.10 -7.57 -5.97
CA GLY A 372 22.73 -8.64 -5.18
C GLY A 372 23.24 -9.82 -6.00
N ILE A 373 22.67 -10.11 -7.18
CA ILE A 373 23.26 -11.09 -8.12
C ILE A 373 24.56 -10.55 -8.71
N ALA A 374 24.57 -9.29 -9.12
CA ALA A 374 25.76 -8.66 -9.71
C ALA A 374 26.92 -8.59 -8.69
N ASP A 375 26.59 -8.38 -7.42
CA ASP A 375 27.55 -8.29 -6.31
C ASP A 375 27.95 -9.68 -5.77
N GLY A 376 27.20 -10.74 -6.11
CA GLY A 376 27.47 -12.12 -5.70
C GLY A 376 26.92 -12.50 -4.33
N ASP A 377 25.98 -11.72 -3.78
CA ASP A 377 25.32 -11.96 -2.50
C ASP A 377 24.35 -13.16 -2.55
N TRP A 378 23.75 -13.42 -3.72
CA TRP A 378 22.83 -14.54 -3.94
C TRP A 378 22.77 -14.99 -5.41
N THR A 379 22.17 -16.16 -5.63
CA THR A 379 22.00 -16.73 -6.97
C THR A 379 20.78 -16.15 -7.70
N ALA A 380 20.68 -16.40 -9.01
CA ALA A 380 19.46 -16.08 -9.76
C ALA A 380 18.24 -16.88 -9.28
N GLU A 381 18.44 -18.12 -8.82
CA GLU A 381 17.37 -18.95 -8.27
C GLU A 381 16.85 -18.40 -6.93
N ASP A 382 17.75 -17.92 -6.07
CA ASP A 382 17.36 -17.21 -4.84
C ASP A 382 16.55 -15.97 -5.15
N ALA A 383 16.97 -15.18 -6.13
CA ALA A 383 16.25 -13.98 -6.55
C ALA A 383 14.84 -14.30 -7.09
N ASP A 384 14.70 -15.32 -7.94
CA ASP A 384 13.39 -15.76 -8.44
C ASP A 384 12.47 -16.21 -7.29
N ARG A 385 13.02 -16.96 -6.31
CA ARG A 385 12.29 -17.37 -5.12
C ARG A 385 11.84 -16.17 -4.27
N VAL A 386 12.72 -15.19 -4.05
CA VAL A 386 12.38 -13.96 -3.30
C VAL A 386 11.32 -13.14 -4.01
N ALA A 387 11.40 -13.01 -5.34
CA ALA A 387 10.38 -12.33 -6.14
C ALA A 387 8.99 -12.93 -5.93
N VAL A 388 8.87 -14.27 -6.00
CA VAL A 388 7.61 -14.98 -5.76
C VAL A 388 7.12 -14.83 -4.32
N MET A 389 8.01 -14.94 -3.33
CA MET A 389 7.66 -14.77 -1.92
C MET A 389 7.03 -13.40 -1.66
N VAL A 390 7.73 -12.32 -2.01
CA VAL A 390 7.28 -10.96 -1.69
C VAL A 390 6.08 -10.54 -2.54
N GLY A 391 6.05 -10.91 -3.83
CA GLY A 391 4.99 -10.49 -4.74
C GLY A 391 3.63 -11.17 -4.48
N ALA A 392 3.63 -12.40 -3.97
CA ALA A 392 2.38 -13.16 -3.76
C ALA A 392 2.45 -14.21 -2.65
N GLY A 393 3.52 -15.00 -2.59
CA GLY A 393 3.58 -16.21 -1.76
C GLY A 393 3.42 -15.95 -0.25
N ASN A 394 3.94 -14.83 0.24
CA ASN A 394 3.78 -14.43 1.64
C ASN A 394 2.33 -14.10 1.96
N ALA A 395 1.65 -13.32 1.10
CA ALA A 395 0.24 -13.00 1.27
C ALA A 395 -0.62 -14.26 1.21
N ARG A 396 -0.42 -15.14 0.22
CA ARG A 396 -1.17 -16.40 0.14
C ARG A 396 -1.06 -17.24 1.41
N ARG A 397 0.16 -17.36 1.94
CA ARG A 397 0.41 -18.10 3.18
C ARG A 397 -0.24 -17.45 4.41
N VAL A 398 -0.12 -16.12 4.55
CA VAL A 398 -0.64 -15.38 5.72
C VAL A 398 -2.17 -15.37 5.74
N TYR A 399 -2.80 -15.19 4.58
CA TYR A 399 -4.27 -15.09 4.46
C TYR A 399 -4.95 -16.42 4.09
N GLY A 400 -4.20 -17.52 3.90
CA GLY A 400 -4.75 -18.81 3.50
C GLY A 400 -5.40 -18.81 2.11
N LEU A 401 -4.89 -17.99 1.18
CA LEU A 401 -5.49 -17.84 -0.15
C LEU A 401 -5.13 -19.01 -1.07
N ALA A 402 -6.08 -19.39 -1.92
CA ALA A 402 -5.85 -20.43 -2.93
C ALA A 402 -4.78 -20.01 -3.94
N GLU A 403 -3.96 -20.98 -4.38
CA GLU A 403 -3.09 -20.78 -5.52
C GLU A 403 -3.92 -20.49 -6.80
N PRO A 404 -3.34 -19.77 -7.78
CA PRO A 404 -3.97 -19.64 -9.10
C PRO A 404 -4.19 -21.05 -9.67
N ALA A 405 -5.34 -21.29 -10.29
CA ALA A 405 -5.54 -22.51 -11.05
C ALA A 405 -4.45 -22.60 -12.13
N GLU A 406 -3.70 -23.70 -12.18
CA GLU A 406 -2.77 -23.92 -13.29
C GLU A 406 -3.58 -23.95 -14.59
N GLU A 407 -3.23 -23.07 -15.53
CA GLU A 407 -3.71 -23.22 -16.90
C GLU A 407 -3.29 -24.61 -17.42
N PRO A 408 -4.22 -25.42 -17.96
CA PRO A 408 -3.88 -26.73 -18.48
C PRO A 408 -2.72 -26.63 -19.48
N ALA A 409 -1.67 -27.44 -19.27
CA ALA A 409 -0.44 -27.45 -20.07
C ALA A 409 -0.65 -27.58 -21.60
N ALA A 410 -1.86 -27.94 -22.04
CA ALA A 410 -2.26 -27.99 -23.44
C ALA A 410 -2.19 -26.62 -24.15
N THR A 411 -2.41 -25.49 -23.46
CA THR A 411 -2.44 -24.15 -24.06
C THR A 411 -1.03 -23.61 -24.36
N LYS A 412 -0.04 -23.94 -23.51
CA LYS A 412 1.37 -23.56 -23.72
C LYS A 412 1.99 -24.21 -24.96
N ARG A 413 1.50 -25.38 -25.38
CA ARG A 413 2.02 -26.09 -26.56
C ARG A 413 1.42 -25.59 -27.88
N ALA A 414 0.25 -24.96 -27.85
CA ALA A 414 -0.40 -24.39 -29.04
C ALA A 414 0.24 -23.04 -29.44
N ALA A 415 0.63 -22.20 -28.47
CA ALA A 415 1.30 -20.93 -28.74
C ALA A 415 2.73 -21.08 -29.33
N ALA A 416 3.37 -22.23 -29.12
CA ALA A 416 4.71 -22.52 -29.64
C ALA A 416 4.73 -23.03 -31.09
N LYS A 417 3.58 -23.29 -31.73
CA LYS A 417 3.50 -23.67 -33.15
C LYS A 417 3.00 -22.51 -34.00
N ARG A 418 3.89 -21.60 -34.38
CA ARG A 418 3.67 -20.77 -35.59
C ARG A 418 3.77 -21.67 -36.83
N PRO A 419 2.88 -21.52 -37.84
CA PRO A 419 3.03 -22.24 -39.09
C PRO A 419 4.24 -21.68 -39.86
N ALA A 420 5.08 -22.58 -40.36
CA ALA A 420 6.20 -22.25 -41.21
C ALA A 420 5.71 -21.47 -42.44
N GLY A 421 6.21 -20.25 -42.61
CA GLY A 421 5.88 -19.41 -43.76
C GLY A 421 6.37 -20.02 -45.06
N THR A 422 5.50 -20.01 -46.06
CA THR A 422 5.80 -20.29 -47.47
C THR A 422 6.79 -19.25 -48.01
N THR A 423 8.04 -19.66 -48.23
CA THR A 423 9.05 -18.84 -48.91
C THR A 423 8.80 -18.87 -50.41
N SER A 424 8.31 -17.75 -50.96
CA SER A 424 8.34 -17.49 -52.40
C SER A 424 9.77 -17.11 -52.82
N ARG A 425 10.34 -17.90 -53.73
CA ARG A 425 11.66 -17.72 -54.34
C ARG A 425 11.68 -16.45 -55.21
N ARG A 426 12.61 -15.53 -54.92
CA ARG A 426 13.02 -14.47 -55.84
C ARG A 426 14.47 -14.72 -56.29
N ALA A 427 14.68 -14.71 -57.61
CA ALA A 427 15.93 -15.05 -58.30
C ALA A 427 17.07 -14.04 -58.05
N PRO A 428 18.35 -14.44 -58.20
CA PRO A 428 19.49 -13.59 -57.84
C PRO A 428 19.91 -12.67 -59.00
N ALA A 429 20.12 -11.39 -58.69
CA ALA A 429 20.76 -10.44 -59.59
C ALA A 429 22.28 -10.41 -59.36
N LYS A 430 23.01 -10.35 -60.48
CA LYS A 430 24.45 -10.51 -60.65
C LYS A 430 25.28 -9.44 -59.91
N ARG A 431 26.44 -9.86 -59.39
CA ARG A 431 27.48 -9.03 -58.78
C ARG A 431 28.68 -8.93 -59.75
N ALA A 432 29.27 -7.74 -59.87
CA ALA A 432 30.51 -7.44 -60.60
C ALA A 432 31.36 -6.48 -59.72
N PRO A 433 32.69 -6.34 -59.93
CA PRO A 433 33.66 -6.60 -58.86
C PRO A 433 34.36 -5.36 -58.26
N ALA A 434 35.18 -5.68 -57.26
CA ALA A 434 35.84 -4.84 -56.26
C ALA A 434 36.93 -3.88 -56.75
N THR A 435 37.20 -2.86 -55.93
CA THR A 435 38.51 -2.20 -55.83
C THR A 435 38.93 -2.07 -54.36
N LYS A 436 40.21 -2.41 -54.11
CA LYS A 436 40.93 -2.33 -52.83
C LYS A 436 41.61 -0.96 -52.71
N ALA A 437 41.64 -0.39 -51.51
CA ALA A 437 42.77 0.41 -50.99
C ALA A 437 42.62 0.58 -49.47
N GLY A 438 43.67 0.27 -48.70
CA GLY A 438 43.93 0.84 -47.37
C GLY A 438 45.25 1.61 -47.42
N PRO A 439 45.91 1.94 -46.29
CA PRO A 439 45.44 2.20 -44.93
C PRO A 439 45.91 3.60 -44.42
N ALA A 440 45.39 4.10 -43.29
CA ALA A 440 46.07 5.15 -42.52
C ALA A 440 45.66 5.18 -41.03
N LYS A 441 46.64 5.01 -40.13
CA LYS A 441 46.60 5.44 -38.73
C LYS A 441 46.77 6.97 -38.65
N PRO A 442 46.37 7.61 -37.54
CA PRO A 442 47.41 8.12 -36.63
C PRO A 442 47.12 7.91 -35.13
N ALA A 443 48.20 8.09 -34.37
CA ALA A 443 48.39 7.86 -32.94
C ALA A 443 48.02 9.11 -32.08
N PRO A 444 48.22 9.11 -30.74
CA PRO A 444 47.36 9.76 -29.76
C PRO A 444 47.69 11.24 -29.46
N ALA A 445 46.70 11.98 -28.95
CA ALA A 445 46.85 13.35 -28.47
C ALA A 445 47.05 13.43 -26.94
N LYS A 446 47.88 14.40 -26.56
CA LYS A 446 48.56 14.65 -25.29
C LYS A 446 47.65 15.12 -24.14
N ARG A 447 48.05 14.78 -22.91
CA ARG A 447 47.74 15.48 -21.65
C ARG A 447 48.22 16.95 -21.70
N PRO A 448 47.61 17.83 -20.89
CA PRO A 448 48.35 18.87 -20.17
C PRO A 448 48.44 18.54 -18.68
N ALA A 449 49.56 18.97 -18.10
CA ALA A 449 49.92 18.84 -16.71
C ALA A 449 49.44 20.05 -15.88
N GLY A 450 49.20 19.81 -14.59
CA GLY A 450 49.58 20.70 -13.51
C GLY A 450 48.56 21.73 -13.04
N ARG A 451 48.04 21.53 -11.82
CA ARG A 451 48.49 22.32 -10.66
C ARG A 451 48.03 21.69 -9.34
N SER A 452 48.98 21.63 -8.43
CA SER A 452 48.85 21.24 -7.03
C SER A 452 48.34 22.44 -6.23
N SER A 453 47.48 22.21 -5.24
CA SER A 453 47.55 22.95 -3.97
C SER A 453 46.84 22.17 -2.87
N THR A 454 47.65 21.69 -1.94
CA THR A 454 47.34 21.30 -0.56
C THR A 454 46.66 22.43 0.21
N SER A 455 45.65 22.12 1.04
CA SER A 455 45.48 22.79 2.34
C SER A 455 44.60 21.95 3.29
N GLU A 456 45.10 21.81 4.52
CA GLU A 456 44.53 21.15 5.70
C GLU A 456 43.24 21.80 6.25
N PRO A 457 42.50 21.09 7.13
CA PRO A 457 41.25 21.59 7.71
C PRO A 457 41.49 22.43 8.97
N ALA A 458 40.90 23.62 9.02
CA ALA A 458 40.88 24.47 10.21
C ALA A 458 39.76 24.06 11.18
N LYS A 459 40.16 23.80 12.43
CA LYS A 459 39.34 23.58 13.63
C LYS A 459 38.39 24.76 13.89
N ARG A 460 37.14 24.47 14.26
CA ARG A 460 36.20 25.41 14.88
C ARG A 460 35.98 25.02 16.34
N GLU A 461 36.24 25.96 17.24
CA GLU A 461 35.81 25.95 18.65
C GLU A 461 34.71 27.01 18.89
N PRO A 462 33.99 26.95 20.02
CA PRO A 462 32.55 27.21 20.07
C PRO A 462 32.17 28.66 20.45
N ALA A 463 31.00 29.09 19.98
CA ALA A 463 30.40 30.37 20.33
C ALA A 463 29.62 30.30 21.66
N LYS A 464 29.79 31.37 22.44
CA LYS A 464 29.28 31.59 23.81
C LYS A 464 27.76 31.77 23.87
N LYS A 465 27.20 31.36 25.02
CA LYS A 465 25.84 31.60 25.53
C LYS A 465 25.61 33.08 25.85
N GLU A 466 24.41 33.58 25.56
CA GLU A 466 23.76 34.70 26.26
C GLU A 466 22.23 34.47 26.40
N PRO A 467 21.56 35.14 27.36
CA PRO A 467 20.49 34.52 28.16
C PRO A 467 19.05 34.83 27.73
N ALA A 468 18.14 34.01 28.28
CA ALA A 468 16.71 33.98 28.04
C ALA A 468 15.95 35.21 28.55
N ALA A 469 15.05 35.74 27.71
CA ALA A 469 14.03 36.72 28.08
C ALA A 469 12.70 36.02 28.41
N LYS A 470 12.05 36.45 29.51
CA LYS A 470 10.76 35.96 30.03
C LYS A 470 9.57 36.35 29.12
N PRO A 471 8.48 35.55 29.09
CA PRO A 471 7.30 35.86 28.28
C PRO A 471 6.37 36.88 28.95
N ALA A 472 5.86 37.81 28.13
CA ALA A 472 4.85 38.79 28.51
C ALA A 472 3.44 38.18 28.56
N THR A 473 2.69 38.58 29.58
CA THR A 473 1.29 38.25 29.85
C THR A 473 0.33 38.79 28.78
N ALA A 474 -0.47 37.91 28.17
CA ALA A 474 -1.53 38.28 27.25
C ALA A 474 -2.79 38.76 28.01
N ARG A 475 -3.24 39.98 27.70
CA ARG A 475 -4.52 40.56 28.14
C ARG A 475 -5.68 39.97 27.34
N ARG A 476 -6.76 39.60 28.04
CA ARG A 476 -8.09 39.25 27.49
C ARG A 476 -8.73 40.44 26.74
N PRO A 477 -9.41 40.22 25.61
CA PRO A 477 -10.35 41.19 25.06
C PRO A 477 -11.73 41.10 25.73
N ALA A 478 -12.32 42.26 25.98
CA ALA A 478 -13.62 42.47 26.63
C ALA A 478 -14.80 42.21 25.66
N LYS A 479 -15.94 41.78 26.23
CA LYS A 479 -17.24 41.69 25.55
C LYS A 479 -17.80 43.10 25.26
N PRO A 480 -18.53 43.31 24.16
CA PRO A 480 -19.33 44.51 23.98
C PRO A 480 -20.61 44.45 24.83
N SER A 481 -20.86 45.54 25.55
CA SER A 481 -22.11 45.83 26.27
C SER A 481 -23.21 46.21 25.28
N SER A 482 -24.33 45.51 25.34
CA SER A 482 -25.64 45.99 24.89
C SER A 482 -26.11 47.08 25.85
N ASN A 483 -26.41 48.25 25.31
CA ASN A 483 -27.05 49.35 26.01
C ASN A 483 -28.45 49.49 25.43
N ASP A 484 -29.48 49.35 26.27
CA ASP A 484 -30.78 50.01 26.19
C ASP A 484 -31.51 49.70 27.51
N GLY A 485 -31.70 50.73 28.35
CA GLY A 485 -32.54 50.70 29.57
C GLY A 485 -31.78 50.64 30.88
#